data_AF-A0A2K0U9B5-F1
#
_entry.id   AF-A0A2K0U9B5-F1
#
_cell.length_a   1.000
_cell.length_b   1.000
_cell.length_c   1.000
_cell.angle_alpha   90.00
_cell.angle_beta   90.00
_cell.angle_gamma   90.00
#
_symmetry.space_group_name_H-M   'P 1'
#
loop_
_entity.id
_entity.type
_entity.pdbx_description
1 polymer ?
#
loop_
_entity_poly.entity_id
_entity_poly.type
_entity_poly.pdbx_seq_one_letter_code
_entity_poly.pdbx_strand_id
1 'polypeptide(L)'
;MSDFGDDDVSNAEPLVHSDEPVLEEDEGNEFYEPEVHDDEDGEHANGDDQDNVVISGDPSAAANASKDKSVKDKKIPDDQRTTTPYMTKYERARILGTRALQISMNAPVLVDLEGETDPLQIAIKELREKKIPLIVRRYMPDGYYEDWTCEELLQ
;
A
#
# COMPACT_ATOMS: atom_id res chain seq x y z
N MET A 1 81.44 19.48 -18.13
CA MET A 1 80.10 18.86 -18.12
C MET A 1 79.47 19.23 -16.80
N SER A 2 78.38 19.98 -16.88
CA SER A 2 77.46 20.40 -15.82
C SER A 2 76.81 19.19 -15.15
N ASP A 3 76.43 19.26 -13.87
CA ASP A 3 75.02 19.39 -13.45
C ASP A 3 74.85 19.18 -11.93
N PHE A 4 74.60 20.30 -11.24
CA PHE A 4 73.79 20.54 -10.03
C PHE A 4 73.86 19.63 -8.78
N GLY A 5 74.28 20.26 -7.68
CA GLY A 5 73.74 19.99 -6.36
C GLY A 5 72.70 21.04 -5.96
N ASP A 6 72.10 20.81 -4.80
CA ASP A 6 71.55 21.77 -3.82
C ASP A 6 70.22 21.25 -3.28
N ASP A 7 70.19 20.91 -1.99
CA ASP A 7 68.97 20.72 -1.21
C ASP A 7 69.31 21.10 0.24
N ASP A 8 69.10 22.37 0.55
CA ASP A 8 68.99 22.86 1.92
C ASP A 8 67.77 23.79 2.05
N VAL A 9 67.33 23.91 3.30
CA VAL A 9 66.48 24.94 3.91
C VAL A 9 64.96 24.95 3.64
N SER A 10 64.27 24.36 4.61
CA SER A 10 63.35 25.03 5.55
C SER A 10 62.16 25.87 5.04
N ASN A 11 61.06 25.68 5.77
CA ASN A 11 60.17 26.70 6.31
C ASN A 11 58.82 26.92 5.62
N ALA A 12 57.78 26.74 6.45
CA ALA A 12 56.50 27.45 6.51
C ALA A 12 55.58 27.49 5.27
N GLU A 13 54.40 26.91 5.47
CA GLU A 13 53.12 27.21 4.81
C GLU A 13 52.93 28.69 4.45
N PRO A 14 52.27 29.00 3.31
CA PRO A 14 50.95 29.61 3.46
C PRO A 14 49.88 29.22 2.40
N LEU A 15 48.65 29.09 2.92
CA LEU A 15 47.32 29.33 2.34
C LEU A 15 47.26 30.07 0.98
N VAL A 16 46.36 29.62 0.06
CA VAL A 16 45.22 30.36 -0.53
C VAL A 16 44.57 29.56 -1.68
N HIS A 17 43.32 29.12 -1.45
CA HIS A 17 42.11 29.35 -2.26
C HIS A 17 42.19 29.26 -3.80
N SER A 18 41.52 28.27 -4.42
CA SER A 18 40.51 28.47 -5.49
C SER A 18 39.91 27.14 -5.99
N ASP A 19 38.59 27.05 -5.89
CA ASP A 19 37.61 26.37 -6.75
C ASP A 19 37.86 24.95 -7.30
N GLU A 20 37.29 23.94 -6.66
CA GLU A 20 36.50 22.92 -7.37
C GLU A 20 35.23 22.56 -6.56
N PRO A 21 34.05 22.42 -7.20
CA PRO A 21 32.80 22.14 -6.51
C PRO A 21 32.75 20.68 -6.05
N VAL A 22 32.72 20.47 -4.72
CA VAL A 22 32.37 19.18 -4.13
C VAL A 22 30.88 18.94 -4.41
N LEU A 23 30.58 17.94 -5.23
CA LEU A 23 29.22 17.47 -5.44
C LEU A 23 28.68 16.97 -4.10
N GLU A 24 27.59 17.59 -3.63
CA GLU A 24 26.81 17.13 -2.49
C GLU A 24 26.23 15.75 -2.83
N GLU A 25 26.76 14.70 -2.20
CA GLU A 25 26.06 13.41 -2.10
C GLU A 25 24.92 13.57 -1.08
N ASP A 26 23.81 14.15 -1.52
CA ASP A 26 22.51 13.97 -0.88
C ASP A 26 21.98 12.58 -1.24
N GLU A 27 22.49 11.55 -0.55
CA GLU A 27 21.84 10.25 -0.49
C GLU A 27 21.56 9.91 0.98
N GLY A 28 20.70 10.73 1.57
CA GLY A 28 19.88 10.33 2.72
C GLY A 28 18.89 9.24 2.33
N ASN A 29 19.39 8.05 1.98
CA ASN A 29 18.59 6.84 1.96
C ASN A 29 18.53 6.30 3.40
N GLU A 30 17.77 6.99 4.24
CA GLU A 30 17.43 6.57 5.59
C GLU A 30 16.57 5.29 5.48
N PHE A 31 17.27 4.15 5.46
CA PHE A 31 16.67 2.83 5.49
C PHE A 31 15.91 2.69 6.82
N TYR A 32 14.59 2.87 6.77
CA TYR A 32 13.73 2.66 7.92
C TYR A 32 13.66 1.15 8.20
N GLU A 33 14.56 0.67 9.04
CA GLU A 33 14.50 -0.68 9.60
C GLU A 33 13.48 -0.65 10.75
N PRO A 34 12.29 -1.28 10.61
CA PRO A 34 11.33 -1.28 11.71
C PRO A 34 11.85 -2.19 12.82
N GLU A 35 12.17 -1.60 13.97
CA GLU A 35 12.44 -2.36 15.20
C GLU A 35 11.17 -3.10 15.63
N VAL A 36 11.23 -4.43 15.64
CA VAL A 36 10.19 -5.28 16.22
C VAL A 36 10.29 -5.20 17.74
N HIS A 37 9.38 -4.45 18.37
CA HIS A 37 9.14 -4.58 19.81
C HIS A 37 8.18 -5.76 20.01
N ASP A 38 8.70 -6.84 20.61
CA ASP A 38 7.88 -7.91 21.19
C ASP A 38 7.26 -7.36 22.50
N ASP A 39 6.13 -6.66 22.36
CA ASP A 39 5.19 -6.50 23.46
C ASP A 39 4.22 -7.70 23.42
N GLU A 40 4.62 -8.78 24.10
CA GLU A 40 3.66 -9.73 24.67
C GLU A 40 2.67 -8.95 25.56
N ASP A 41 1.41 -9.40 25.60
CA ASP A 41 0.31 -8.93 26.48
C ASP A 41 -0.76 -8.03 25.82
N GLY A 42 -1.50 -8.58 24.85
CA GLY A 42 -2.77 -8.01 24.39
C GLY A 42 -3.89 -9.04 24.51
N GLU A 43 -4.71 -8.94 25.56
CA GLU A 43 -5.91 -9.74 25.77
C GLU A 43 -6.77 -9.81 24.49
N HIS A 44 -6.92 -11.01 23.93
CA HIS A 44 -7.86 -11.28 22.84
C HIS A 44 -9.29 -11.13 23.36
N ALA A 45 -9.82 -9.91 23.28
CA ALA A 45 -11.25 -9.69 23.21
C ALA A 45 -11.73 -10.37 21.92
N ASN A 46 -12.19 -11.61 22.05
CA ASN A 46 -12.92 -12.34 21.02
C ASN A 46 -14.23 -11.59 20.77
N GLY A 47 -14.15 -10.56 19.92
CA GLY A 47 -15.30 -10.01 19.22
C GLY A 47 -15.87 -11.12 18.35
N ASP A 48 -17.06 -11.56 18.70
CA ASP A 48 -17.83 -12.60 18.03
C ASP A 48 -18.26 -12.13 16.62
N ASP A 49 -17.32 -12.09 15.68
CA ASP A 49 -17.57 -11.90 14.25
C ASP A 49 -17.73 -13.27 13.56
N GLN A 50 -18.62 -14.12 14.10
CA GLN A 50 -18.98 -15.41 13.52
C GLN A 50 -20.03 -15.33 12.40
N ASP A 51 -20.32 -14.14 11.87
CA ASP A 51 -21.35 -13.92 10.85
C ASP A 51 -20.92 -14.29 9.41
N ASN A 52 -19.97 -15.23 9.23
CA ASN A 52 -19.61 -15.72 7.89
C ASN A 52 -19.34 -17.23 7.80
N VAL A 53 -20.03 -18.04 8.61
CA VAL A 53 -20.12 -19.49 8.37
C VAL A 53 -21.36 -19.79 7.53
N VAL A 54 -21.14 -20.13 6.25
CA VAL A 54 -22.20 -20.65 5.37
C VAL A 54 -22.46 -22.12 5.73
N ILE A 55 -23.26 -22.37 6.77
CA ILE A 55 -23.74 -23.71 7.12
C ILE A 55 -24.86 -24.08 6.15
N SER A 56 -24.51 -24.88 5.16
CA SER A 56 -25.46 -25.48 4.21
C SER A 56 -26.50 -26.33 4.96
N GLY A 57 -27.73 -25.82 5.07
CA GLY A 57 -28.92 -26.66 5.20
C GLY A 57 -29.82 -26.50 6.44
N ASP A 58 -29.71 -25.43 7.23
CA ASP A 58 -30.65 -25.20 8.34
C ASP A 58 -31.77 -24.19 7.96
N PRO A 59 -33.07 -24.49 8.19
CA PRO A 59 -34.18 -23.56 7.94
C PRO A 59 -34.06 -22.20 8.68
N SER A 60 -33.19 -22.08 9.68
CA SER A 60 -32.86 -20.80 10.32
C SER A 60 -32.18 -19.79 9.37
N ALA A 61 -31.46 -20.25 8.34
CA ALA A 61 -30.81 -19.36 7.36
C ALA A 61 -31.81 -18.54 6.52
N ALA A 62 -33.05 -19.00 6.38
CA ALA A 62 -34.10 -18.29 5.65
C ALA A 62 -34.57 -17.01 6.38
N ALA A 63 -34.42 -16.94 7.72
CA ALA A 63 -34.78 -15.75 8.48
C ALA A 63 -33.80 -14.57 8.25
N ASN A 64 -32.53 -14.87 7.97
CA ASN A 64 -31.48 -13.85 7.71
C ASN A 64 -31.57 -13.21 6.32
N ALA A 65 -32.24 -13.84 5.35
CA ALA A 65 -32.48 -13.25 4.03
C ALA A 65 -33.30 -11.94 4.07
N SER A 66 -34.01 -11.69 5.18
CA SER A 66 -34.78 -10.46 5.38
C SER A 66 -33.90 -9.25 5.75
N LYS A 67 -32.69 -9.48 6.30
CA LYS A 67 -31.76 -8.42 6.74
C LYS A 67 -31.08 -7.74 5.54
N ASP A 68 -30.93 -8.47 4.44
CA ASP A 68 -30.24 -8.05 3.22
C ASP A 68 -30.96 -6.90 2.47
N LYS A 69 -32.28 -6.78 2.64
CA LYS A 69 -33.05 -5.66 2.08
C LYS A 69 -32.64 -4.32 2.72
N SER A 70 -32.41 -4.31 4.02
CA SER A 70 -32.05 -3.09 4.76
C SER A 70 -30.69 -2.50 4.36
N VAL A 71 -29.81 -3.31 3.75
CA VAL A 71 -28.50 -2.86 3.26
C VAL A 71 -28.62 -2.27 1.85
N LYS A 72 -29.48 -2.78 0.98
CA LYS A 72 -29.69 -2.18 -0.36
C LYS A 72 -30.35 -0.80 -0.29
N ASP A 73 -31.24 -0.60 0.67
CA ASP A 73 -31.93 0.68 0.88
C ASP A 73 -30.99 1.83 1.31
N LYS A 74 -29.75 1.51 1.69
CA LYS A 74 -28.74 2.46 2.19
C LYS A 74 -27.65 2.80 1.16
N LYS A 75 -27.75 2.30 -0.07
CA LYS A 75 -26.80 2.63 -1.14
C LYS A 75 -27.08 4.04 -1.66
N ILE A 76 -26.06 4.89 -1.65
CA ILE A 76 -26.09 6.20 -2.30
C ILE A 76 -25.88 5.99 -3.81
N PRO A 77 -26.75 6.56 -4.68
CA PRO A 77 -26.57 6.56 -6.13
C PRO A 77 -25.24 7.18 -6.58
N ASP A 78 -24.72 6.72 -7.72
CA ASP A 78 -23.40 7.12 -8.21
C ASP A 78 -23.28 8.62 -8.50
N ASP A 79 -24.38 9.27 -8.91
CA ASP A 79 -24.50 10.70 -9.18
C ASP A 79 -24.57 11.56 -7.91
N GLN A 80 -24.81 10.95 -6.75
CA GLN A 80 -25.00 11.64 -5.47
C GLN A 80 -23.89 11.34 -4.46
N ARG A 81 -22.79 10.71 -4.91
CA ARG A 81 -21.62 10.45 -4.07
C ARG A 81 -20.94 11.76 -3.66
N THR A 82 -20.52 11.82 -2.41
CA THR A 82 -19.92 13.00 -1.77
C THR A 82 -18.48 12.77 -1.37
N THR A 83 -18.04 11.50 -1.23
CA THR A 83 -16.66 11.21 -0.82
C THR A 83 -15.65 11.49 -1.94
N THR A 84 -14.37 11.55 -1.56
CA THR A 84 -13.27 11.94 -2.46
C THR A 84 -13.08 10.97 -3.63
N PRO A 85 -12.82 11.44 -4.86
CA PRO A 85 -12.50 10.55 -5.98
C PRO A 85 -11.11 9.91 -5.88
N TYR A 86 -10.30 10.29 -4.88
CA TYR A 86 -8.98 9.71 -4.65
C TYR A 86 -9.06 8.45 -3.77
N MET A 87 -8.22 7.48 -4.10
CA MET A 87 -7.98 6.31 -3.26
C MET A 87 -7.23 6.73 -2.01
N THR A 88 -7.76 6.39 -0.84
CA THR A 88 -7.05 6.64 0.42
C THR A 88 -5.89 5.65 0.58
N LYS A 89 -4.87 6.04 1.36
CA LYS A 89 -3.74 5.14 1.69
C LYS A 89 -4.19 3.81 2.33
N TYR A 90 -5.29 3.84 3.09
CA TYR A 90 -5.86 2.66 3.75
C TYR A 90 -6.53 1.72 2.74
N GLU A 91 -7.29 2.28 1.80
CA GLU A 91 -7.92 1.52 0.72
C GLU A 91 -6.85 0.88 -0.16
N ARG A 92 -5.84 1.65 -0.58
CA ARG A 92 -4.72 1.14 -1.38
C ARG A 92 -4.03 -0.06 -0.70
N ALA A 93 -3.69 0.09 0.58
CA ALA A 93 -3.06 -1.00 1.33
C ALA A 93 -3.96 -2.25 1.40
N ARG A 94 -5.25 -2.06 1.68
CA ARG A 94 -6.22 -3.16 1.80
C ARG A 94 -6.50 -3.85 0.46
N ILE A 95 -6.61 -3.09 -0.62
CA ILE A 95 -6.81 -3.60 -1.98
C ILE A 95 -5.61 -4.45 -2.39
N LEU A 96 -4.39 -3.93 -2.22
CA LEU A 96 -3.17 -4.67 -2.53
C LEU A 96 -3.04 -5.93 -1.70
N GLY A 97 -3.28 -5.86 -0.38
CA GLY A 97 -3.23 -7.02 0.50
C GLY A 97 -4.27 -8.09 0.13
N THR A 98 -5.52 -7.69 -0.09
CA THR A 98 -6.60 -8.62 -0.48
C THR A 98 -6.30 -9.25 -1.84
N ARG A 99 -5.84 -8.46 -2.80
CA ARG A 99 -5.56 -8.96 -4.16
C ARG A 99 -4.33 -9.86 -4.20
N ALA A 100 -3.26 -9.51 -3.49
CA ALA A 100 -2.08 -10.36 -3.34
C ALA A 100 -2.44 -11.70 -2.70
N LEU A 101 -3.32 -11.70 -1.69
CA LEU A 101 -3.84 -12.91 -1.07
C LEU A 101 -4.67 -13.77 -2.04
N GLN A 102 -5.47 -13.16 -2.91
CA GLN A 102 -6.17 -13.92 -3.95
C GLN A 102 -5.19 -14.57 -4.94
N ILE A 103 -4.18 -13.84 -5.38
CA ILE A 103 -3.15 -14.34 -6.32
C ILE A 103 -2.37 -15.49 -5.69
N SER A 104 -2.02 -15.39 -4.40
CA SER A 104 -1.33 -16.47 -3.70
C SER A 104 -2.17 -17.75 -3.59
N MET A 105 -3.50 -17.62 -3.55
CA MET A 105 -4.47 -18.71 -3.66
C MET A 105 -4.77 -19.12 -5.12
N ASN A 106 -3.84 -18.87 -6.05
CA ASN A 106 -3.95 -19.20 -7.47
C ASN A 106 -5.17 -18.60 -8.18
N ALA A 107 -5.67 -17.45 -7.72
CA ALA A 107 -6.72 -16.73 -8.45
C ALA A 107 -6.20 -16.24 -9.82
N PRO A 108 -7.09 -16.07 -10.82
CA PRO A 108 -6.70 -15.58 -12.14
C PRO A 108 -6.13 -14.16 -12.09
N VAL A 109 -4.98 -13.96 -12.73
CA VAL A 109 -4.31 -12.66 -12.91
C VAL A 109 -4.80 -12.02 -14.21
N LEU A 110 -5.09 -10.71 -14.18
CA LEU A 110 -5.67 -9.97 -15.30
C LEU A 110 -4.66 -9.11 -16.07
N VAL A 111 -3.38 -9.14 -15.67
CA VAL A 111 -2.25 -8.47 -16.34
C VAL A 111 -1.25 -9.49 -16.86
N ASP A 112 -0.46 -9.05 -17.83
CA ASP A 112 0.62 -9.86 -18.37
C ASP A 112 1.80 -9.89 -17.39
N LEU A 113 2.28 -11.10 -17.10
CA LEU A 113 3.42 -11.32 -16.22
C LEU A 113 4.72 -11.23 -17.04
N GLU A 114 5.65 -10.39 -16.61
CA GLU A 114 7.00 -10.18 -17.15
C GLU A 114 8.07 -10.86 -16.29
N GLY A 115 7.70 -11.92 -15.58
CA GLY A 115 8.59 -12.65 -14.67
C GLY A 115 8.42 -12.32 -13.19
N GLU A 116 7.38 -11.56 -12.82
CA GLU A 116 7.02 -11.34 -11.43
C GLU A 116 6.54 -12.65 -10.79
N THR A 117 7.18 -13.04 -9.69
CA THR A 117 6.80 -14.23 -8.90
C THR A 117 6.11 -13.88 -7.59
N ASP A 118 6.33 -12.65 -7.10
CA ASP A 118 5.75 -12.17 -5.85
C ASP A 118 4.29 -11.72 -6.06
N PRO A 119 3.30 -12.31 -5.34
CA PRO A 119 1.90 -11.91 -5.46
C PRO A 119 1.65 -10.42 -5.19
N LEU A 120 2.44 -9.79 -4.32
CA LEU A 120 2.29 -8.37 -4.05
C LEU A 120 2.74 -7.51 -5.23
N GLN A 121 3.88 -7.82 -5.85
CA GLN A 121 4.30 -7.13 -7.09
C GLN A 121 3.27 -7.28 -8.21
N ILE A 122 2.67 -8.46 -8.37
CA ILE A 122 1.63 -8.70 -9.36
C ILE A 122 0.39 -7.84 -9.05
N ALA A 123 -0.05 -7.78 -7.79
CA ALA A 123 -1.16 -6.92 -7.38
C ALA A 123 -0.87 -5.43 -7.60
N ILE A 124 0.37 -4.98 -7.37
CA ILE A 124 0.79 -3.60 -7.65
C ILE A 124 0.71 -3.32 -9.16
N LYS A 125 1.15 -4.26 -10.01
CA LYS A 125 1.04 -4.15 -11.47
C LYS A 125 -0.42 -4.07 -11.92
N GLU A 126 -1.29 -4.92 -11.39
CA GLU A 126 -2.74 -4.86 -11.65
C GLU A 126 -3.37 -3.54 -11.22
N LEU A 127 -2.95 -2.98 -10.07
CA LEU A 127 -3.46 -1.71 -9.57
C LEU A 127 -3.06 -0.55 -10.50
N ARG A 128 -1.82 -0.56 -11.00
CA ARG A 128 -1.29 0.44 -11.96
C ARG A 128 -2.01 0.40 -13.30
N GLU A 129 -2.32 -0.80 -13.79
CA GLU A 129 -3.10 -1.00 -15.02
C GLU A 129 -4.61 -0.86 -14.82
N LYS A 130 -5.07 -0.57 -13.59
CA LYS A 130 -6.49 -0.44 -13.22
C LYS A 130 -7.33 -1.70 -13.52
N LYS A 131 -6.73 -2.88 -13.44
CA LYS A 131 -7.40 -4.16 -13.73
C LYS A 131 -7.83 -4.94 -12.49
N ILE A 132 -7.75 -4.36 -11.29
CA ILE A 132 -8.18 -5.05 -10.07
C ILE A 132 -9.72 -5.11 -10.02
N PRO A 133 -10.34 -6.31 -9.96
CA PRO A 133 -11.79 -6.48 -9.98
C PRO A 133 -12.39 -6.36 -8.57
N LEU A 134 -12.11 -5.27 -7.86
CA LEU A 134 -12.60 -5.00 -6.51
C LEU A 134 -13.36 -3.67 -6.44
N ILE A 135 -14.30 -3.61 -5.50
CA ILE A 135 -15.10 -2.42 -5.19
C ILE A 135 -14.85 -2.05 -3.73
N VAL A 136 -14.60 -0.78 -3.48
CA VAL A 136 -14.48 -0.20 -2.15
C VAL A 136 -15.84 0.33 -1.72
N ARG A 137 -16.41 -0.25 -0.66
CA ARG A 137 -17.62 0.29 -0.03
C ARG A 137 -17.26 1.23 1.11
N ARG A 138 -17.55 2.52 0.96
CA ARG A 138 -17.33 3.56 1.98
C ARG A 138 -18.61 3.77 2.77
N TYR A 139 -18.57 3.53 4.07
CA TYR A 139 -19.71 3.76 4.97
C TYR A 139 -19.65 5.16 5.57
N MET A 140 -20.80 5.80 5.59
CA MET A 140 -21.03 7.09 6.23
C MET A 140 -21.50 6.87 7.68
N PRO A 141 -21.35 7.86 8.59
CA PRO A 141 -21.76 7.73 9.99
C PRO A 141 -23.26 7.46 10.20
N ASP A 142 -24.09 7.83 9.21
CA ASP A 142 -25.54 7.58 9.18
C ASP A 142 -25.90 6.14 8.72
N GLY A 143 -24.90 5.35 8.33
CA GLY A 143 -25.01 3.98 7.85
C GLY A 143 -25.28 3.86 6.34
N TYR A 144 -25.42 4.96 5.61
CA TYR A 144 -25.43 4.94 4.15
C TYR A 144 -24.04 4.57 3.61
N TYR A 145 -23.96 4.13 2.37
CA TYR A 145 -22.66 3.83 1.75
C TYR A 145 -22.59 4.19 0.28
N GLU A 146 -21.35 4.42 -0.17
CA GLU A 146 -20.97 4.64 -1.56
C GLU A 146 -20.10 3.46 -2.03
N ASP A 147 -20.39 2.92 -3.20
CA ASP A 147 -19.59 1.85 -3.82
C ASP A 147 -18.64 2.45 -4.85
N TRP A 148 -17.33 2.42 -4.63
CA TRP A 148 -16.32 2.94 -5.56
C TRP A 148 -15.55 1.81 -6.26
N THR A 149 -15.45 1.84 -7.58
CA THR A 149 -14.64 0.85 -8.31
C THR A 149 -13.14 1.16 -8.19
N CYS A 150 -12.27 0.15 -8.16
CA CYS A 150 -10.82 0.42 -8.12
C CYS A 150 -10.32 1.11 -9.41
N GLU A 151 -11.03 0.96 -10.52
CA GLU A 151 -10.71 1.57 -11.81
C GLU A 151 -10.94 3.09 -11.81
N GLU A 152 -12.04 3.55 -11.19
CA GLU A 152 -12.42 4.97 -11.19
C GLU A 152 -11.66 5.78 -10.13
N LEU A 153 -11.19 5.14 -9.06
CA LEU A 153 -10.42 5.82 -8.02
C LEU A 153 -9.08 6.33 -8.56
N LEU A 154 -8.80 7.61 -8.31
CA LEU A 154 -7.54 8.26 -8.66
C LEU A 154 -6.46 7.85 -7.65
N GLN A 155 -5.24 7.57 -8.13
CA GLN A 155 -4.11 7.06 -7.33
C GLN A 155 -2.94 8.04 -7.30
#